data_AF-A0A8H3XV46-F1
#
_entry.id   AF-A0A8H3XV46-F1
#
_cell.length_a   1.000
_cell.length_b   1.000
_cell.length_c   1.000
_cell.angle_alpha   90.00
_cell.angle_beta   90.00
_cell.angle_gamma   90.00
#
_symmetry.space_group_name_H-M   'P 1'
#
loop_
_entity.id
_entity.type
_entity.pdbx_description
1 polymer ?
#
loop_
_entity_poly.entity_id
_entity_poly.type
_entity_poly.pdbx_seq_one_letter_code
_entity_poly.pdbx_strand_id
1 'polypeptide(L)'
;MATTLWDPDRILQITKGPHDQGMFCLGRARSRYDSRCRWDIPYSDYQIIRKSLSQLARKLPHEISDDELKEIAERGLCDYHSGQVNEVVSGWHDTLASLQNLYWPYKKQTGTRHPLYQVLQDEIKESSGFPSPGEDSKYSELIEAGNLVEAGKLYDFRALQTRLENTLDNCWAQREENDRLRVEAMSREQGCGLLKELLKEAKAELSDVQGNNSMLTCTISDLQGACDLKTRQLTEITAELSIVRGNNSSLKDANEEMRKEADDKQKQLNDITAELSNVRCANERIRNINEDKRKEINGKQEQIETITSQLASVSADLDITTKELSVACEMKGQVQNDLHAALEEISNLQAQLTEIQVQQSTTIWCMIKRWIREKASWLSRDRRRRGMRDEDEEVALAPVKPSNLG
;
A
#
# COMPACT_ATOMS: atom_id res chain seq x y z
N MET A 1 -11.94 -77.33 20.59
CA MET A 1 -12.28 -76.10 21.34
C MET A 1 -11.73 -76.25 22.74
N ALA A 2 -10.80 -75.40 23.16
CA ALA A 2 -10.15 -75.54 24.47
C ALA A 2 -11.16 -75.19 25.57
N THR A 3 -11.37 -76.09 26.51
CA THR A 3 -12.26 -75.92 27.66
C THR A 3 -11.67 -74.87 28.61
N THR A 4 -12.18 -73.63 28.52
CA THR A 4 -11.89 -72.57 29.50
C THR A 4 -12.66 -72.85 30.79
N LEU A 5 -11.94 -73.01 31.89
CA LEU A 5 -12.52 -73.36 33.20
C LEU A 5 -13.16 -72.13 33.87
N TRP A 6 -12.63 -70.94 33.59
CA TRP A 6 -13.10 -69.64 34.07
C TRP A 6 -12.60 -68.53 33.15
N ASP A 7 -13.14 -67.31 33.31
CA ASP A 7 -12.82 -66.13 32.49
C ASP A 7 -11.89 -65.18 33.25
N PRO A 8 -10.56 -65.25 33.04
CA PRO A 8 -9.59 -64.45 33.77
C PRO A 8 -9.62 -62.97 33.36
N ASP A 9 -9.97 -62.62 32.12
CA ASP A 9 -10.09 -61.23 31.67
C ASP A 9 -11.12 -60.49 32.53
N ARG A 10 -12.28 -61.11 32.73
CA ARG A 10 -13.38 -60.52 33.51
C ARG A 10 -13.09 -60.50 35.01
N ILE A 11 -12.50 -61.56 35.54
CA ILE A 11 -12.22 -61.70 36.98
C ILE A 11 -11.07 -60.80 37.43
N LEU A 12 -10.01 -60.70 36.64
CA LEU A 12 -8.87 -59.80 36.90
C LEU A 12 -9.14 -58.35 36.45
N GLN A 13 -10.35 -58.08 35.96
CA GLN A 13 -10.82 -56.77 35.51
C GLN A 13 -9.95 -56.17 34.41
N ILE A 14 -9.46 -56.97 33.46
CA ILE A 14 -8.67 -56.49 32.33
C ILE A 14 -9.63 -55.97 31.26
N THR A 15 -9.75 -54.65 31.14
CA THR A 15 -10.74 -53.99 30.27
C THR A 15 -10.09 -53.45 29.01
N LYS A 16 -10.71 -53.72 27.86
CA LYS A 16 -10.29 -53.17 26.56
C LYS A 16 -10.33 -51.64 26.55
N GLY A 17 -9.34 -51.06 25.87
CA GLY A 17 -9.25 -49.63 25.59
C GLY A 17 -10.26 -49.18 24.51
N PRO A 18 -10.37 -47.87 24.29
CA PRO A 18 -11.40 -47.26 23.44
C PRO A 18 -11.24 -47.55 21.93
N HIS A 19 -10.09 -48.07 21.49
CA HIS A 19 -9.77 -48.28 20.08
C HIS A 19 -9.68 -49.77 19.67
N ASP A 20 -10.21 -50.69 20.47
CA ASP A 20 -10.19 -52.16 20.26
C ASP A 20 -8.79 -52.79 20.03
N GLN A 21 -7.74 -51.99 20.15
CA GLN A 21 -6.34 -52.34 19.92
C GLN A 21 -5.51 -52.21 21.20
N GLY A 22 -6.11 -52.06 22.37
CA GLY A 22 -5.36 -51.86 23.62
C GLY A 22 -6.15 -52.27 24.84
N MET A 23 -5.58 -52.03 26.02
CA MET A 23 -6.28 -52.17 27.30
C MET A 23 -6.06 -50.93 28.16
N PHE A 24 -7.04 -50.60 29.00
CA PHE A 24 -6.82 -49.57 30.00
C PHE A 24 -5.83 -50.05 31.06
N CYS A 25 -4.94 -49.13 31.44
CA CYS A 25 -4.00 -49.29 32.54
C CYS A 25 -4.70 -49.84 33.80
N LEU A 26 -4.03 -50.78 34.47
CA LEU A 26 -4.51 -51.42 35.71
C LEU A 26 -4.33 -50.53 36.94
N GLY A 27 -3.55 -49.45 36.80
CA GLY A 27 -3.21 -48.54 37.88
C GLY A 27 -4.38 -47.68 38.33
N ARG A 28 -4.29 -47.17 39.55
CA ARG A 28 -5.28 -46.26 40.16
C ARG A 28 -4.66 -44.90 40.43
N ALA A 29 -5.35 -43.87 40.00
CA ALA A 29 -4.96 -42.49 40.22
C ALA A 29 -5.39 -42.04 41.62
N ARG A 30 -4.46 -42.07 42.59
CA ARG A 30 -4.72 -41.65 43.99
C ARG A 30 -5.21 -40.20 44.10
N SER A 31 -4.78 -39.34 43.18
CA SER A 31 -5.21 -37.94 43.09
C SER A 31 -6.66 -37.76 42.61
N ARG A 32 -7.34 -38.83 42.18
CA ARG A 32 -8.71 -38.80 41.66
C ARG A 32 -9.56 -39.92 42.28
N TYR A 33 -9.65 -39.95 43.61
CA TYR A 33 -10.51 -40.88 44.35
C TYR A 33 -10.30 -42.36 43.99
N ASP A 34 -9.03 -42.76 43.78
CA ASP A 34 -8.64 -44.12 43.37
C ASP A 34 -9.34 -44.64 42.10
N SER A 35 -9.72 -43.70 41.21
CA SER A 35 -10.27 -44.03 39.90
C SER A 35 -9.25 -44.77 39.03
N ARG A 36 -9.77 -45.68 38.21
CA ARG A 36 -8.95 -46.44 37.27
C ARG A 36 -8.31 -45.53 36.24
N CYS A 37 -7.01 -45.73 36.00
CA CYS A 37 -6.27 -44.98 35.00
C CYS A 37 -6.86 -45.23 33.61
N ARG A 38 -7.11 -44.15 32.85
CA ARG A 38 -7.62 -44.21 31.47
C ARG A 38 -6.52 -44.25 30.41
N TRP A 39 -5.26 -44.41 30.82
CA TRP A 39 -4.15 -44.53 29.91
C TRP A 39 -4.27 -45.83 29.11
N ASP A 40 -4.07 -45.77 27.81
CA ASP A 40 -4.14 -46.94 26.93
C ASP A 40 -2.77 -47.63 26.87
N ILE A 41 -2.76 -48.93 27.14
CA ILE A 41 -1.58 -49.78 27.07
C ILE A 41 -1.45 -50.26 25.62
N PRO A 42 -0.24 -50.17 25.01
CA PRO A 42 -0.03 -50.55 23.61
C PRO A 42 -0.52 -51.96 23.27
N TYR A 43 -0.98 -52.14 22.03
CA TYR A 43 -1.48 -53.44 21.53
C TYR A 43 -0.49 -54.59 21.72
N SER A 44 0.81 -54.32 21.55
CA SER A 44 1.87 -55.31 21.70
C SER A 44 1.89 -55.92 23.09
N ASP A 45 1.75 -55.11 24.13
CA ASP A 45 1.75 -55.56 25.52
C ASP A 45 0.43 -56.25 25.85
N TYR A 46 -0.69 -55.72 25.34
CA TYR A 46 -1.99 -56.36 25.50
C TYR A 46 -2.05 -57.76 24.87
N GLN A 47 -1.43 -57.96 23.70
CA GLN A 47 -1.35 -59.28 23.05
C GLN A 47 -0.58 -60.31 23.89
N ILE A 48 0.50 -59.89 24.54
CA ILE A 48 1.28 -60.75 25.43
C ILE A 48 0.44 -61.11 26.66
N ILE A 49 -0.23 -60.12 27.27
CA ILE A 49 -1.14 -60.32 28.40
C ILE A 49 -2.24 -61.33 28.04
N ARG A 50 -2.89 -61.19 26.88
CA ARG A 50 -3.94 -62.13 26.43
C ARG A 50 -3.44 -63.57 26.29
N LYS A 51 -2.20 -63.75 25.85
CA LYS A 51 -1.58 -65.08 25.76
C LYS A 51 -1.40 -65.68 27.14
N SER A 52 -0.92 -64.91 28.11
CA SER A 52 -0.79 -65.34 29.51
C SER A 52 -2.15 -65.64 30.15
N LEU A 53 -3.16 -64.79 29.95
CA LEU A 53 -4.53 -65.04 30.43
C LEU A 53 -5.14 -66.31 29.85
N SER A 54 -4.89 -66.60 28.57
CA SER A 54 -5.34 -67.85 27.94
C SER A 54 -4.69 -69.10 28.56
N GLN A 55 -3.48 -68.97 29.09
CA GLN A 55 -2.82 -70.04 29.86
C GLN A 55 -3.42 -70.16 31.25
N LEU A 56 -3.70 -69.05 31.93
CA LEU A 56 -4.36 -69.02 33.24
C LEU A 56 -5.78 -69.60 33.21
N ALA A 57 -6.54 -69.36 32.14
CA ALA A 57 -7.90 -69.90 31.96
C ALA A 57 -7.98 -71.44 31.95
N ARG A 58 -6.82 -72.12 31.82
CA ARG A 58 -6.69 -73.59 31.86
C ARG A 58 -6.26 -74.13 33.22
N LYS A 59 -5.78 -73.25 34.11
CA LYS A 59 -5.36 -73.59 35.46
C LYS A 59 -6.50 -73.29 36.44
N LEU A 60 -6.50 -73.99 37.57
CA LEU A 60 -7.40 -73.62 38.66
C LEU A 60 -6.88 -72.34 39.35
N PRO A 61 -7.76 -71.48 39.89
CA PRO A 61 -7.38 -70.25 40.57
C PRO A 61 -6.28 -70.35 41.66
N HIS A 62 -6.08 -71.54 42.26
CA HIS A 62 -5.07 -71.79 43.30
C HIS A 62 -3.72 -72.28 42.77
N GLU A 63 -3.62 -72.57 41.47
CA GLU A 63 -2.40 -73.05 40.80
C GLU A 63 -1.65 -71.91 40.09
N ILE A 64 -2.12 -70.67 40.25
CA ILE A 64 -1.54 -69.47 39.64
C ILE A 64 -0.41 -68.97 40.55
N SER A 65 0.78 -68.81 39.99
CA SER A 65 1.94 -68.30 40.75
C SER A 65 1.96 -66.77 40.81
N ASP A 66 2.62 -66.23 41.85
CA ASP A 66 2.79 -64.78 42.03
C ASP A 66 3.56 -64.15 40.85
N ASP A 67 4.59 -64.83 40.35
CA ASP A 67 5.39 -64.39 39.21
C ASP A 67 4.56 -64.25 37.92
N GLU A 68 3.60 -65.16 37.70
CA GLU A 68 2.68 -65.09 36.54
C GLU A 68 1.74 -63.87 36.62
N LEU A 69 1.26 -63.53 37.81
CA LEU A 69 0.43 -62.34 38.02
C LEU A 69 1.26 -61.06 37.92
N LYS A 70 2.49 -61.08 38.44
CA LYS A 70 3.41 -59.95 38.39
C LYS A 70 3.79 -59.58 36.96
N GLU A 71 4.09 -60.57 36.12
CA GLU A 71 4.39 -60.34 34.70
C GLU A 71 3.22 -59.67 33.97
N ILE A 72 1.98 -60.07 34.26
CA ILE A 72 0.78 -59.46 33.68
C ILE A 72 0.60 -58.02 34.20
N ALA A 73 0.81 -57.80 35.50
CA ALA A 73 0.66 -56.47 36.10
C ALA A 73 1.71 -55.47 35.59
N GLU A 74 2.99 -55.87 35.49
CA GLU A 74 4.07 -55.02 34.96
C GLU A 74 3.78 -54.51 33.55
N ARG A 75 3.24 -55.38 32.69
CA ARG A 75 2.89 -55.04 31.30
C ARG A 75 1.56 -54.28 31.19
N GLY A 76 0.69 -54.39 32.20
CA GLY A 76 -0.62 -53.75 32.23
C GLY A 76 -0.64 -52.37 32.89
N LEU A 77 0.51 -51.87 33.35
CA LEU A 77 0.66 -50.56 34.00
C LEU A 77 1.40 -49.59 33.09
N CYS A 78 0.94 -48.34 33.03
CA CYS A 78 1.66 -47.28 32.34
C CYS A 78 2.83 -46.77 33.19
N ASP A 79 3.75 -46.02 32.57
CA ASP A 79 4.96 -45.50 33.22
C ASP A 79 4.68 -44.80 34.56
N TYR A 80 3.60 -44.03 34.62
CA TYR A 80 3.15 -43.29 35.82
C TYR A 80 2.67 -44.20 36.97
N HIS A 81 2.27 -45.43 36.69
CA HIS A 81 1.77 -46.39 37.68
C HIS A 81 2.62 -47.67 37.78
N SER A 82 3.82 -47.68 37.20
CA SER A 82 4.77 -48.81 37.27
C SER A 82 5.10 -49.24 38.71
N GLY A 83 5.00 -48.34 39.69
CA GLY A 83 5.18 -48.66 41.11
C GLY A 83 4.00 -49.39 41.78
N GLN A 84 2.87 -49.58 41.10
CA GLN A 84 1.65 -50.20 41.66
C GLN A 84 1.53 -51.72 41.39
N VAL A 85 2.56 -52.36 40.83
CA VAL A 85 2.55 -53.79 40.49
C VAL A 85 2.09 -54.67 41.66
N ASN A 86 2.72 -54.51 42.83
CA ASN A 86 2.39 -55.33 44.00
C ASN A 86 0.97 -55.07 44.54
N GLU A 87 0.45 -53.85 44.37
CA GLU A 87 -0.91 -53.47 44.79
C GLU A 87 -1.96 -54.18 43.92
N VAL A 88 -1.73 -54.20 42.60
CA VAL A 88 -2.58 -54.91 41.63
C VAL A 88 -2.55 -56.42 41.89
N VAL A 89 -1.36 -56.99 42.04
CA VAL A 89 -1.18 -58.43 42.30
C VAL A 89 -1.84 -58.86 43.62
N SER A 90 -1.71 -58.05 44.67
CA SER A 90 -2.38 -58.32 45.96
C SER A 90 -3.91 -58.33 45.82
N GLY A 91 -4.48 -57.34 45.12
CA GLY A 91 -5.93 -57.30 44.88
C GLY A 91 -6.46 -58.47 44.04
N TRP A 92 -5.64 -58.99 43.12
CA TRP A 92 -5.96 -60.21 42.38
C TRP A 92 -5.94 -61.46 43.26
N HIS A 93 -4.98 -61.60 44.17
CA HIS A 93 -4.98 -62.69 45.14
C HIS A 93 -6.24 -62.71 46.00
N ASP A 94 -6.69 -61.55 46.51
CA ASP A 94 -7.93 -61.45 47.29
C ASP A 94 -9.17 -61.88 46.48
N THR A 95 -9.19 -61.51 45.19
CA THR A 95 -10.28 -61.88 44.27
C THR A 95 -10.29 -63.39 43.99
N LEU A 96 -9.12 -63.99 43.76
CA LEU A 96 -8.99 -65.43 43.50
C LEU A 96 -9.32 -66.27 44.75
N ALA A 97 -8.90 -65.83 45.94
CA ALA A 97 -9.27 -66.46 47.21
C ALA A 97 -10.79 -66.42 47.46
N SER A 98 -11.45 -65.33 47.08
CA SER A 98 -12.92 -65.20 47.20
C SER A 98 -13.66 -66.19 46.29
N LEU A 99 -13.15 -66.45 45.08
CA LEU A 99 -13.74 -67.43 44.16
C LEU A 99 -13.60 -68.88 44.65
N GLN A 100 -12.51 -69.19 45.36
CA GLN A 100 -12.28 -70.51 45.94
C GLN A 100 -13.39 -70.91 46.93
N ASN A 101 -13.90 -69.96 47.71
CA ASN A 101 -14.95 -70.21 48.70
C ASN A 101 -16.32 -70.55 48.06
N LEU A 102 -16.56 -70.14 46.80
CA LEU A 102 -17.82 -70.36 46.09
C LEU A 102 -17.91 -71.74 45.42
N TYR A 103 -16.79 -72.36 45.05
CA TYR A 103 -16.78 -73.60 44.27
C TYR A 103 -16.93 -74.88 45.13
N TRP A 104 -16.71 -74.80 46.44
CA TRP A 104 -16.72 -75.96 47.36
C TRP A 104 -18.10 -76.65 47.57
N PRO A 105 -19.27 -75.95 47.59
CA PRO A 105 -20.55 -76.59 47.92
C PRO A 105 -21.20 -77.40 46.78
N TYR A 106 -20.88 -77.12 45.51
CA TYR A 106 -21.62 -77.65 44.36
C TYR A 106 -21.31 -79.11 43.99
N LYS A 107 -20.22 -79.68 44.51
CA LYS A 107 -19.82 -81.07 44.23
C LYS A 107 -20.68 -82.12 44.95
N LYS A 108 -21.53 -81.72 45.92
CA LYS A 108 -22.17 -82.66 46.86
C LYS A 108 -23.64 -83.03 46.55
N GLN A 109 -24.28 -82.47 45.50
CA GLN A 109 -25.75 -82.48 45.37
C GLN A 109 -26.39 -83.26 44.20
N THR A 110 -25.64 -83.91 43.31
CA THR A 110 -26.21 -84.58 42.11
C THR A 110 -26.73 -86.02 42.31
N GLY A 111 -26.99 -86.47 43.56
CA GLY A 111 -27.08 -87.89 43.89
C GLY A 111 -28.42 -88.53 44.31
N THR A 112 -29.57 -87.84 44.36
CA THR A 112 -30.79 -88.43 44.95
C THR A 112 -32.06 -88.24 44.10
N ARG A 113 -32.50 -89.31 43.42
CA ARG A 113 -33.87 -89.48 42.91
C ARG A 113 -34.77 -90.08 44.01
N HIS A 114 -36.04 -89.63 44.03
CA HIS A 114 -36.94 -89.59 45.19
C HIS A 114 -37.71 -90.92 45.47
N PRO A 115 -37.88 -91.36 46.74
CA PRO A 115 -38.56 -92.60 47.17
C PRO A 115 -40.06 -92.74 46.83
N LEU A 116 -40.72 -91.69 46.34
CA LEU A 116 -42.18 -91.66 46.15
C LEU A 116 -42.65 -92.51 44.97
N TYR A 117 -41.78 -92.74 43.98
CA TYR A 117 -42.13 -93.50 42.79
C TYR A 117 -42.23 -95.02 43.04
N GLN A 118 -41.52 -95.53 44.06
CA GLN A 118 -41.61 -96.93 44.48
C GLN A 118 -42.88 -97.18 45.31
N VAL A 119 -43.20 -96.26 46.23
CA VAL A 119 -44.42 -96.35 47.07
C VAL A 119 -45.69 -96.42 46.21
N LEU A 120 -45.78 -95.60 45.16
CA LEU A 120 -46.93 -95.60 44.23
C LEU A 120 -47.03 -96.86 43.35
N GLN A 121 -45.92 -97.52 43.03
CA GLN A 121 -45.95 -98.78 42.27
C GLN A 121 -46.37 -99.98 43.13
N ASP A 122 -46.06 -99.94 44.43
CA ASP A 122 -46.43 -101.00 45.37
C ASP A 122 -47.93 -100.92 45.74
N GLU A 123 -48.50 -99.72 45.91
CA GLU A 123 -49.95 -99.53 46.14
C GLU A 123 -50.84 -99.93 44.94
N ILE A 124 -50.35 -99.79 43.71
CA ILE A 124 -51.07 -100.20 42.49
C ILE A 124 -51.08 -101.73 42.33
N LYS A 125 -50.09 -102.45 42.88
CA LYS A 125 -50.06 -103.92 42.87
C LYS A 125 -50.95 -104.54 43.95
N GLU A 126 -51.16 -103.87 45.08
CA GLU A 126 -52.07 -104.37 46.13
C GLU A 126 -53.56 -104.21 45.78
N SER A 127 -53.91 -103.29 44.88
CA SER A 127 -55.30 -102.98 44.53
C SER A 127 -55.88 -103.80 43.36
N SER A 128 -55.12 -104.73 42.76
CA SER A 128 -55.56 -105.56 41.62
C SER A 128 -56.50 -106.74 41.99
N GLY A 129 -57.06 -106.76 43.20
CA GLY A 129 -57.98 -107.80 43.68
C GLY A 129 -59.47 -107.45 43.64
N PHE A 130 -59.86 -106.28 43.14
CA PHE A 130 -61.26 -105.84 43.14
C PHE A 130 -62.01 -106.10 41.81
N PRO A 131 -63.31 -106.44 41.83
CA PRO A 131 -64.08 -106.76 40.62
C PRO A 131 -64.33 -105.54 39.73
N SER A 132 -64.34 -105.78 38.42
CA SER A 132 -64.63 -104.82 37.34
C SER A 132 -65.96 -104.05 37.53
N PRO A 133 -66.01 -102.75 37.17
CA PRO A 133 -67.19 -101.91 37.35
C PRO A 133 -68.22 -102.19 36.25
N GLY A 134 -69.24 -102.98 36.59
CA GLY A 134 -70.39 -103.22 35.71
C GLY A 134 -71.64 -103.78 36.41
N GLU A 135 -71.59 -104.02 37.72
CA GLU A 135 -72.71 -104.62 38.47
C GLU A 135 -73.23 -103.66 39.54
N ASP A 136 -74.08 -102.70 39.16
CA ASP A 136 -74.90 -101.94 40.13
C ASP A 136 -75.84 -102.84 40.95
N SER A 137 -76.03 -104.10 40.52
CA SER A 137 -76.74 -105.15 41.27
C SER A 137 -76.06 -105.50 42.59
N LYS A 138 -74.72 -105.51 42.64
CA LYS A 138 -73.96 -106.02 43.79
C LYS A 138 -73.96 -105.07 44.98
N TYR A 139 -74.03 -103.76 44.73
CA TYR A 139 -74.10 -102.75 45.78
C TYR A 139 -75.44 -102.79 46.52
N SER A 140 -76.54 -103.00 45.78
CA SER A 140 -77.89 -103.17 46.33
C SER A 140 -78.05 -104.50 47.08
N GLU A 141 -77.52 -105.60 46.54
CA GLU A 141 -77.55 -106.93 47.19
C GLU A 141 -76.77 -106.99 48.52
N LEU A 142 -75.64 -106.27 48.63
CA LEU A 142 -74.83 -106.26 49.86
C LEU A 142 -75.46 -105.42 50.98
N ILE A 143 -76.24 -104.39 50.64
CA ILE A 143 -77.02 -103.61 51.60
C ILE A 143 -78.23 -104.42 52.09
N GLU A 144 -78.93 -105.14 51.20
CA GLU A 144 -80.05 -106.03 51.56
C GLU A 144 -79.62 -107.24 52.39
N ALA A 145 -78.41 -107.76 52.19
CA ALA A 145 -77.82 -108.84 52.98
C ALA A 145 -77.28 -108.40 54.36
N GLY A 146 -77.38 -107.13 54.74
CA GLY A 146 -76.86 -106.59 56.00
C GLY A 146 -75.34 -106.43 56.07
N ASN A 147 -74.62 -106.65 54.96
CA ASN A 147 -73.17 -106.56 54.85
C ASN A 147 -72.71 -105.11 54.55
N LEU A 148 -73.06 -104.21 55.47
CA LEU A 148 -72.75 -102.77 55.40
C LEU A 148 -71.25 -102.46 55.23
N VAL A 149 -70.36 -103.35 55.70
CA VAL A 149 -68.90 -103.20 55.58
C VAL A 149 -68.42 -103.39 54.15
N GLU A 150 -68.94 -104.40 53.44
CA GLU A 150 -68.56 -104.68 52.05
C GLU A 150 -69.17 -103.64 51.09
N ALA A 151 -70.40 -103.19 51.37
CA ALA A 151 -71.04 -102.09 50.65
C ALA A 151 -70.27 -100.76 50.82
N GLY A 152 -69.80 -100.45 52.03
CA GLY A 152 -68.94 -99.28 52.29
C GLY A 152 -67.63 -99.32 51.49
N LYS A 153 -66.97 -100.48 51.42
CA LYS A 153 -65.74 -100.65 50.60
C LYS A 153 -66.01 -100.43 49.10
N LEU A 154 -67.14 -100.90 48.58
CA LEU A 154 -67.52 -100.67 47.18
C LEU A 154 -67.87 -99.20 46.90
N TYR A 155 -68.46 -98.50 47.87
CA TYR A 155 -68.70 -97.06 47.77
C TYR A 155 -67.39 -96.29 47.71
N ASP A 156 -66.47 -96.60 48.63
CA ASP A 156 -65.15 -96.01 48.70
C ASP A 156 -64.34 -96.30 47.43
N PHE A 157 -64.42 -97.52 46.90
CA PHE A 157 -63.77 -97.89 45.63
C PHE A 157 -64.36 -97.10 44.45
N ARG A 158 -65.68 -96.95 44.35
CA ARG A 158 -66.33 -96.15 43.29
C ARG A 158 -65.97 -94.67 43.41
N ALA A 159 -65.95 -94.12 44.63
CA ALA A 159 -65.51 -92.76 44.89
C ALA A 159 -64.04 -92.55 44.51
N LEU A 160 -63.17 -93.52 44.79
CA LEU A 160 -61.77 -93.53 44.35
C LEU A 160 -61.65 -93.62 42.83
N GLN A 161 -62.46 -94.45 42.17
CA GLN A 161 -62.47 -94.59 40.72
C GLN A 161 -62.89 -93.28 40.03
N THR A 162 -64.00 -92.65 40.45
CA THR A 162 -64.42 -91.35 39.90
C THR A 162 -63.38 -90.26 40.18
N ARG A 163 -62.72 -90.30 41.35
CA ARG A 163 -61.60 -89.40 41.65
C ARG A 163 -60.41 -89.64 40.73
N LEU A 164 -60.09 -90.89 40.41
CA LEU A 164 -59.03 -91.27 39.48
C LEU A 164 -59.35 -90.82 38.05
N GLU A 165 -60.56 -91.06 37.57
CA GLU A 165 -61.05 -90.63 36.25
C GLU A 165 -61.01 -89.10 36.13
N ASN A 166 -61.52 -88.37 37.13
CA ASN A 166 -61.40 -86.92 37.18
C ASN A 166 -59.93 -86.45 37.19
N THR A 167 -59.02 -87.16 37.87
CA THR A 167 -57.59 -86.81 37.81
C THR A 167 -56.97 -87.09 36.45
N LEU A 168 -57.38 -88.15 35.75
CA LEU A 168 -56.93 -88.47 34.40
C LEU A 168 -57.42 -87.42 33.40
N ASP A 169 -58.69 -87.01 33.46
CA ASP A 169 -59.25 -85.96 32.61
C ASP A 169 -58.55 -84.61 32.87
N ASN A 170 -58.31 -84.27 34.14
CA ASN A 170 -57.52 -83.09 34.50
C ASN A 170 -56.07 -83.19 33.95
N CYS A 171 -55.43 -84.36 33.99
CA CYS A 171 -54.10 -84.56 33.42
C CYS A 171 -54.09 -84.39 31.89
N TRP A 172 -55.15 -84.85 31.20
CA TRP A 172 -55.30 -84.67 29.76
C TRP A 172 -55.54 -83.21 29.38
N ALA A 173 -56.46 -82.52 30.06
CA ALA A 173 -56.71 -81.09 29.87
C ALA A 173 -55.43 -80.27 30.13
N GLN A 174 -54.68 -80.62 31.17
CA GLN A 174 -53.40 -79.97 31.48
C GLN A 174 -52.33 -80.24 30.42
N ARG A 175 -52.32 -81.42 29.81
CA ARG A 175 -51.40 -81.73 28.70
C ARG A 175 -51.73 -80.90 27.46
N GLU A 176 -53.00 -80.82 27.08
CA GLU A 176 -53.44 -80.02 25.94
C GLU A 176 -53.12 -78.52 26.15
N GLU A 177 -53.35 -78.00 27.36
CA GLU A 177 -52.96 -76.63 27.72
C GLU A 177 -51.45 -76.42 27.64
N ASN A 178 -50.64 -77.37 28.12
CA ASN A 178 -49.18 -77.29 28.01
C ASN A 178 -48.71 -77.30 26.55
N ASP A 179 -49.33 -78.10 25.68
CA ASP A 179 -48.99 -78.13 24.26
C ASP A 179 -49.38 -76.82 23.56
N ARG A 180 -50.53 -76.22 23.91
CA ARG A 180 -50.91 -74.88 23.46
C ARG A 180 -49.92 -73.81 23.90
N LEU A 181 -49.54 -73.79 25.18
CA LEU A 181 -48.56 -72.85 25.72
C LEU A 181 -47.18 -73.04 25.09
N ARG A 182 -46.78 -74.26 24.75
CA ARG A 182 -45.54 -74.53 24.02
C ARG A 182 -45.54 -73.92 22.62
N VAL A 183 -46.61 -74.09 21.86
CA VAL A 183 -46.72 -73.48 20.52
C VAL A 183 -46.69 -71.96 20.62
N GLU A 184 -47.40 -71.39 21.59
CA GLU A 184 -47.39 -69.94 21.83
C GLU A 184 -46.00 -69.44 22.26
N ALA A 185 -45.29 -70.19 23.12
CA ALA A 185 -43.92 -69.88 23.52
C ALA A 185 -42.94 -69.92 22.33
N MET A 186 -43.04 -70.94 21.47
CA MET A 186 -42.22 -71.02 20.25
C MET A 186 -42.49 -69.86 19.28
N SER A 187 -43.77 -69.49 19.09
CA SER A 187 -44.14 -68.34 18.26
C SER A 187 -43.60 -67.02 18.82
N ARG A 188 -43.70 -66.82 20.15
CA ARG A 188 -43.10 -65.66 20.83
C ARG A 188 -41.58 -65.66 20.71
N GLU A 189 -40.91 -66.81 20.84
CA GLU A 189 -39.46 -66.91 20.69
C GLU A 189 -39.00 -66.54 19.27
N GLN A 190 -39.71 -67.02 18.24
CA GLN A 190 -39.48 -66.61 16.85
C GLN A 190 -39.70 -65.10 16.66
N GLY A 191 -40.78 -64.54 17.22
CA GLY A 191 -41.04 -63.10 17.22
C GLY A 191 -39.94 -62.29 17.91
N CYS A 192 -39.44 -62.76 19.05
CA CYS A 192 -38.29 -62.16 19.73
C CYS A 192 -37.00 -62.24 18.88
N GLY A 193 -36.82 -63.31 18.10
CA GLY A 193 -35.72 -63.45 17.14
C GLY A 193 -35.78 -62.37 16.05
N LEU A 194 -36.93 -62.22 15.39
CA LEU A 194 -37.13 -61.20 14.37
C LEU A 194 -36.93 -59.78 14.91
N LEU A 195 -37.48 -59.48 16.10
CA LEU A 195 -37.30 -58.17 16.74
C LEU A 195 -35.84 -57.89 17.09
N LYS A 196 -35.06 -58.90 17.48
CA LYS A 196 -33.62 -58.75 17.74
C LYS A 196 -32.84 -58.43 16.46
N GLU A 197 -33.18 -59.04 15.33
CA GLU A 197 -32.53 -58.73 14.05
C GLU A 197 -32.90 -57.33 13.56
N LEU A 198 -34.19 -56.95 13.61
CA LEU A 198 -34.62 -55.58 13.28
C LEU A 198 -33.93 -54.53 14.18
N LEU A 199 -33.74 -54.84 15.47
CA LEU A 199 -33.02 -53.96 16.39
C LEU A 199 -31.53 -53.83 16.01
N LYS A 200 -30.90 -54.90 15.51
CA LYS A 200 -29.50 -54.83 15.05
C LYS A 200 -29.39 -53.99 13.77
N GLU A 201 -30.30 -54.19 12.82
CA GLU A 201 -30.34 -53.43 11.57
C GLU A 201 -30.56 -51.93 11.84
N ALA A 202 -31.56 -51.58 12.66
CA ALA A 202 -31.81 -50.20 13.05
C ALA A 202 -30.61 -49.56 13.80
N LYS A 203 -29.86 -50.35 14.59
CA LYS A 203 -28.63 -49.86 15.25
C LYS A 203 -27.49 -49.63 14.25
N ALA A 204 -27.36 -50.49 13.24
CA ALA A 204 -26.37 -50.31 12.18
C ALA A 204 -26.68 -49.04 11.37
N GLU A 205 -27.94 -48.86 10.94
CA GLU A 205 -28.38 -47.66 10.23
C GLU A 205 -28.17 -46.38 11.06
N LEU A 206 -28.45 -46.43 12.37
CA LEU A 206 -28.20 -45.30 13.26
C LEU A 206 -26.70 -44.96 13.34
N SER A 207 -25.83 -45.97 13.38
CA SER A 207 -24.38 -45.77 13.38
C SER A 207 -23.90 -45.14 12.06
N ASP A 208 -24.44 -45.58 10.93
CA ASP A 208 -24.11 -45.03 9.61
C ASP A 208 -24.58 -43.57 9.48
N VAL A 209 -25.79 -43.25 9.93
CA VAL A 209 -26.31 -41.88 9.96
C VAL A 209 -25.48 -41.00 10.89
N GLN A 210 -25.04 -41.49 12.05
CA GLN A 210 -24.14 -40.76 12.94
C GLN A 210 -22.79 -40.47 12.28
N GLY A 211 -22.21 -41.46 11.58
CA GLY A 211 -20.99 -41.28 10.79
C GLY A 211 -21.15 -40.22 9.71
N ASN A 212 -22.24 -40.30 8.93
CA ASN A 212 -22.55 -39.32 7.89
C ASN A 212 -22.77 -37.91 8.46
N ASN A 213 -23.47 -37.77 9.57
CA ASN A 213 -23.63 -36.48 10.25
C ASN A 213 -22.30 -35.90 10.74
N SER A 214 -21.40 -36.75 11.26
CA SER A 214 -20.05 -36.30 11.63
C SER A 214 -19.28 -35.79 10.41
N MET A 215 -19.33 -36.51 9.29
CA MET A 215 -18.69 -36.09 8.04
C MET A 215 -19.26 -34.77 7.52
N LEU A 216 -20.58 -34.61 7.51
CA LEU A 216 -21.24 -33.37 7.12
C LEU A 216 -20.88 -32.20 8.05
N THR A 217 -20.72 -32.46 9.35
CA THR A 217 -20.29 -31.43 10.31
C THR A 217 -18.87 -30.97 10.00
N CYS A 218 -17.96 -31.89 9.67
CA CYS A 218 -16.61 -31.55 9.22
C CYS A 218 -16.63 -30.72 7.94
N THR A 219 -17.39 -31.13 6.91
CA THR A 219 -17.43 -30.39 5.64
C THR A 219 -18.06 -29.01 5.79
N ILE A 220 -19.08 -28.85 6.64
CA ILE A 220 -19.64 -27.53 6.98
C ILE A 220 -18.58 -26.64 7.63
N SER A 221 -17.79 -27.19 8.56
CA SER A 221 -16.72 -26.45 9.24
C SER A 221 -15.62 -26.02 8.25
N ASP A 222 -15.23 -26.90 7.32
CA ASP A 222 -14.24 -26.57 6.28
C ASP A 222 -14.75 -25.47 5.34
N LEU A 223 -16.02 -25.55 4.91
CA LEU A 223 -16.64 -24.53 4.08
C LEU A 223 -16.78 -23.19 4.82
N GLN A 224 -17.12 -23.20 6.11
CA GLN A 224 -17.12 -21.99 6.94
C GLN A 224 -15.73 -21.36 7.02
N GLY A 225 -14.69 -22.17 7.26
CA GLY A 225 -13.31 -21.69 7.26
C GLY A 225 -12.89 -21.07 5.92
N ALA A 226 -13.31 -21.68 4.80
CA ALA A 226 -13.06 -21.14 3.46
C ALA A 226 -13.81 -19.82 3.22
N CYS A 227 -15.07 -19.72 3.63
CA CYS A 227 -15.86 -18.48 3.57
C CYS A 227 -15.23 -17.35 4.40
N ASP A 228 -14.75 -17.66 5.60
CA ASP A 228 -14.07 -16.69 6.46
C ASP A 228 -12.78 -16.19 5.83
N LEU A 229 -11.98 -17.11 5.24
CA LEU A 229 -10.76 -16.73 4.54
C LEU A 229 -11.06 -15.80 3.35
N LYS A 230 -12.08 -16.14 2.54
CA LYS A 230 -12.49 -15.30 1.40
C LYS A 230 -13.04 -13.95 1.85
N THR A 231 -13.76 -13.90 2.96
CA THR A 231 -14.25 -12.65 3.56
C THR A 231 -13.07 -11.77 3.99
N ARG A 232 -12.06 -12.33 4.66
CA ARG A 232 -10.83 -11.59 5.01
C ARG A 232 -10.12 -11.05 3.78
N GLN A 233 -9.95 -11.87 2.73
CA GLN A 233 -9.34 -11.44 1.47
C GLN A 233 -10.13 -10.28 0.81
N LEU A 234 -11.46 -10.34 0.81
CA LEU A 234 -12.31 -9.26 0.30
C LEU A 234 -12.14 -7.97 1.11
N THR A 235 -12.07 -8.06 2.44
CA THR A 235 -11.84 -6.88 3.29
C THR A 235 -10.47 -6.26 3.05
N GLU A 236 -9.43 -7.07 2.85
CA GLU A 236 -8.08 -6.61 2.55
C GLU A 236 -8.01 -5.88 1.20
N ILE A 237 -8.53 -6.50 0.13
CA ILE A 237 -8.62 -5.87 -1.20
C ILE A 237 -9.44 -4.58 -1.14
N THR A 238 -10.52 -4.54 -0.35
CA THR A 238 -11.33 -3.32 -0.18
C THR A 238 -10.56 -2.20 0.51
N ALA A 239 -9.73 -2.53 1.51
CA ALA A 239 -8.86 -1.58 2.17
C ALA A 239 -7.77 -1.05 1.23
N GLU A 240 -7.11 -1.93 0.47
CA GLU A 240 -6.12 -1.55 -0.55
C GLU A 240 -6.72 -0.64 -1.63
N LEU A 241 -7.91 -0.96 -2.13
CA LEU A 241 -8.64 -0.11 -3.09
C LEU A 241 -8.95 1.28 -2.52
N SER A 242 -9.25 1.36 -1.23
CA SER A 242 -9.50 2.64 -0.55
C SER A 242 -8.22 3.48 -0.45
N ILE A 243 -7.08 2.85 -0.14
CA ILE A 243 -5.76 3.50 -0.12
C ILE A 243 -5.39 4.00 -1.52
N VAL A 244 -5.50 3.15 -2.54
CA VAL A 244 -5.20 3.52 -3.94
C VAL A 244 -6.08 4.66 -4.41
N ARG A 245 -7.37 4.65 -4.06
CA ARG A 245 -8.30 5.76 -4.38
C ARG A 245 -7.87 7.06 -3.70
N GLY A 246 -7.46 7.01 -2.44
CA GLY A 246 -6.92 8.16 -1.72
C GLY A 246 -5.67 8.73 -2.40
N ASN A 247 -4.70 7.87 -2.71
CA ASN A 247 -3.46 8.26 -3.40
C ASN A 247 -3.75 8.88 -4.78
N ASN A 248 -4.70 8.31 -5.54
CA ASN A 248 -5.08 8.85 -6.84
C ASN A 248 -5.74 10.23 -6.73
N SER A 249 -6.53 10.49 -5.67
CA SER A 249 -7.07 11.81 -5.39
C SER A 249 -5.94 12.82 -5.11
N SER A 250 -4.98 12.47 -4.24
CA SER A 250 -3.85 13.34 -3.93
C SER A 250 -2.97 13.63 -5.16
N LEU A 251 -2.74 12.62 -6.02
CA LEU A 251 -2.02 12.82 -7.28
C LEU A 251 -2.78 13.71 -8.25
N LYS A 252 -4.11 13.60 -8.30
CA LYS A 252 -4.95 14.47 -9.12
C LYS A 252 -4.85 15.93 -8.64
N ASP A 253 -4.90 16.17 -7.34
CA ASP A 253 -4.78 17.51 -6.76
C ASP A 253 -3.38 18.10 -7.02
N ALA A 254 -2.33 17.30 -6.87
CA ALA A 254 -0.96 17.73 -7.19
C ALA A 254 -0.78 18.06 -8.69
N ASN A 255 -1.38 17.28 -9.58
CA ASN A 255 -1.36 17.57 -11.03
C ASN A 255 -2.11 18.86 -11.37
N GLU A 256 -3.23 19.14 -10.70
CA GLU A 256 -3.96 20.38 -10.90
C GLU A 256 -3.15 21.60 -10.42
N GLU A 257 -2.43 21.48 -9.31
CA GLU A 257 -1.55 22.54 -8.83
C GLU A 257 -0.38 22.80 -9.78
N MET A 258 0.29 21.75 -10.26
CA MET A 258 1.35 21.90 -11.28
C MET A 258 0.83 22.52 -12.57
N ARG A 259 -0.42 22.22 -12.97
CA ARG A 259 -1.05 22.84 -14.14
C ARG A 259 -1.26 24.34 -13.94
N LYS A 260 -1.75 24.76 -12.78
CA LYS A 260 -1.89 26.19 -12.45
C LYS A 260 -0.54 26.91 -12.43
N GLU A 261 0.48 26.29 -11.85
CA GLU A 261 1.83 26.86 -11.86
C GLU A 261 2.35 27.03 -13.29
N ALA A 262 2.17 26.01 -14.15
CA ALA A 262 2.55 26.09 -15.55
C ALA A 262 1.82 27.22 -16.29
N ASP A 263 0.51 27.39 -16.06
CA ASP A 263 -0.28 28.47 -16.65
C ASP A 263 0.20 29.86 -16.18
N ASP A 264 0.53 29.99 -14.90
CA ASP A 264 1.04 31.26 -14.36
C ASP A 264 2.44 31.59 -14.87
N LYS A 265 3.33 30.58 -15.00
CA LYS A 265 4.62 30.76 -15.66
C LYS A 265 4.47 31.12 -17.13
N GLN A 266 3.49 30.54 -17.83
CA GLN A 266 3.20 30.89 -19.22
C GLN A 266 2.72 32.35 -19.35
N LYS A 267 1.88 32.83 -18.43
CA LYS A 267 1.49 34.26 -18.39
C LYS A 267 2.71 35.15 -18.17
N GLN A 268 3.57 34.83 -17.20
CA GLN A 268 4.81 35.57 -16.94
C GLN A 268 5.72 35.63 -18.18
N LEU A 269 5.86 34.52 -18.90
CA LEU A 269 6.65 34.49 -20.15
C LEU A 269 6.04 35.40 -21.23
N ASN A 270 4.71 35.42 -21.35
CA ASN A 270 4.03 36.29 -22.31
C ASN A 270 4.23 37.77 -21.95
N ASP A 271 4.14 38.13 -20.67
CA ASP A 271 4.36 39.49 -20.18
C ASP A 271 5.80 39.95 -20.46
N ILE A 272 6.80 39.12 -20.14
CA ILE A 272 8.22 39.40 -20.44
C ILE A 272 8.43 39.54 -21.96
N THR A 273 7.79 38.70 -22.77
CA THR A 273 7.88 38.78 -24.23
C THR A 273 7.32 40.10 -24.75
N ALA A 274 6.20 40.57 -24.18
CA ALA A 274 5.62 41.86 -24.52
C ALA A 274 6.55 43.03 -24.11
N GLU A 275 7.13 42.98 -22.91
CA GLU A 275 8.11 43.98 -22.47
C GLU A 275 9.35 44.01 -23.37
N LEU A 276 9.88 42.85 -23.76
CA LEU A 276 11.03 42.76 -24.67
C LEU A 276 10.71 43.36 -26.04
N SER A 277 9.50 43.12 -26.56
CA SER A 277 9.02 43.76 -27.78
C SER A 277 8.96 45.30 -27.65
N ASN A 278 8.46 45.80 -26.52
CA ASN A 278 8.42 47.24 -26.24
C ASN A 278 9.83 47.85 -26.17
N VAL A 279 10.76 47.20 -25.48
CA VAL A 279 12.18 47.62 -25.41
C VAL A 279 12.81 47.61 -26.80
N ARG A 280 12.53 46.60 -27.63
CA ARG A 280 13.02 46.54 -29.01
C ARG A 280 12.50 47.72 -29.83
N CYS A 281 11.23 48.07 -29.71
CA CYS A 281 10.65 49.25 -30.35
C CYS A 281 11.29 50.56 -29.85
N ALA A 282 11.53 50.68 -28.53
CA ALA A 282 12.19 51.84 -27.96
C ALA A 282 13.64 51.98 -28.48
N ASN A 283 14.39 50.88 -28.54
CA ASN A 283 15.74 50.85 -29.11
C ASN A 283 15.76 51.25 -30.60
N GLU A 284 14.77 50.82 -31.38
CA GLU A 284 14.64 51.23 -32.78
C GLU A 284 14.43 52.75 -32.90
N ARG A 285 13.54 53.31 -32.06
CA ARG A 285 13.31 54.76 -32.00
C ARG A 285 14.58 55.53 -31.66
N ILE A 286 15.32 55.08 -30.65
CA ILE A 286 16.60 55.70 -30.25
C ILE A 286 17.62 55.63 -31.40
N ARG A 287 17.69 54.49 -32.10
CA ARG A 287 18.58 54.34 -33.27
C ARG A 287 18.26 55.36 -34.35
N ASN A 288 16.98 55.55 -34.68
CA ASN A 288 16.56 56.53 -35.68
C ASN A 288 16.90 57.96 -35.24
N ILE A 289 16.64 58.32 -33.98
CA ILE A 289 17.00 59.62 -33.43
C ILE A 289 18.52 59.86 -33.53
N ASN A 290 19.34 58.86 -33.19
CA ASN A 290 20.79 58.96 -33.29
C ASN A 290 21.26 59.12 -34.74
N GLU A 291 20.63 58.46 -35.69
CA GLU A 291 20.94 58.60 -37.11
C GLU A 291 20.57 60.00 -37.64
N ASP A 292 19.41 60.53 -37.25
CA ASP A 292 19.02 61.90 -37.60
C ASP A 292 19.97 62.93 -36.99
N LYS A 293 20.40 62.72 -35.74
CA LYS A 293 21.41 63.57 -35.09
C LYS A 293 22.76 63.48 -35.77
N ARG A 294 23.17 62.31 -36.25
CA ARG A 294 24.40 62.15 -37.05
C ARG A 294 24.32 62.95 -38.34
N LYS A 295 23.19 62.90 -39.06
CA LYS A 295 22.97 63.71 -40.27
C LYS A 295 23.01 65.21 -39.97
N GLU A 296 22.38 65.64 -38.87
CA GLU A 296 22.43 67.04 -38.42
C GLU A 296 23.87 67.48 -38.14
N ILE A 297 24.65 66.67 -37.42
CA ILE A 297 26.07 66.93 -37.14
C ILE A 297 26.87 67.04 -38.45
N ASN A 298 26.70 66.10 -39.38
CA ASN A 298 27.39 66.15 -40.67
C ASN A 298 27.04 67.40 -41.47
N GLY A 299 25.75 67.78 -41.55
CA GLY A 299 25.33 69.01 -42.23
C GLY A 299 25.89 70.27 -41.55
N LYS A 300 26.01 70.28 -40.22
CA LYS A 300 26.69 71.38 -39.50
C LYS A 300 28.19 71.39 -39.76
N GLN A 301 28.83 70.24 -39.88
CA GLN A 301 30.24 70.13 -40.24
C GLN A 301 30.51 70.69 -41.64
N GLU A 302 29.69 70.33 -42.64
CA GLU A 302 29.77 70.87 -44.01
C GLU A 302 29.58 72.40 -44.04
N GLN A 303 28.65 72.93 -43.23
CA GLN A 303 28.47 74.38 -43.06
C GLN A 303 29.72 75.05 -42.49
N ILE A 304 30.36 74.45 -41.48
CA ILE A 304 31.60 74.95 -40.90
C ILE A 304 32.72 74.94 -41.94
N GLU A 305 32.86 73.87 -42.72
CA GLU A 305 33.87 73.77 -43.80
C GLU A 305 33.67 74.84 -44.88
N THR A 306 32.40 75.10 -45.25
CA THR A 306 32.04 76.16 -46.20
C THR A 306 32.41 77.54 -45.66
N ILE A 307 32.03 77.85 -44.41
CA ILE A 307 32.35 79.13 -43.75
C ILE A 307 33.87 79.28 -43.63
N THR A 308 34.59 78.22 -43.27
CA THR A 308 36.06 78.22 -43.17
C THR A 308 36.71 78.54 -44.51
N SER A 309 36.21 77.94 -45.60
CA SER A 309 36.68 78.21 -46.96
C SER A 309 36.38 79.66 -47.41
N GLN A 310 35.19 80.17 -47.10
CA GLN A 310 34.82 81.56 -47.34
C GLN A 310 35.73 82.53 -46.57
N LEU A 311 36.00 82.25 -45.29
CA LEU A 311 36.90 83.05 -44.46
C LEU A 311 38.32 83.07 -45.05
N ALA A 312 38.83 81.92 -45.52
CA ALA A 312 40.12 81.85 -46.19
C ALA A 312 40.16 82.67 -47.48
N SER A 313 39.09 82.63 -48.29
CA SER A 313 38.96 83.47 -49.49
C SER A 313 38.97 84.96 -49.15
N VAL A 314 38.15 85.39 -48.18
CA VAL A 314 38.10 86.79 -47.74
C VAL A 314 39.44 87.24 -47.17
N SER A 315 40.15 86.36 -46.45
CA SER A 315 41.50 86.66 -45.97
C SER A 315 42.48 86.88 -47.13
N ALA A 316 42.41 86.08 -48.19
CA ALA A 316 43.25 86.25 -49.36
C ALA A 316 42.92 87.55 -50.12
N ASP A 317 41.63 87.88 -50.26
CA ASP A 317 41.18 89.14 -50.84
C ASP A 317 41.65 90.35 -50.00
N LEU A 318 41.62 90.23 -48.68
CA LEU A 318 42.16 91.25 -47.77
C LEU A 318 43.67 91.43 -47.96
N ASP A 319 44.43 90.34 -48.13
CA ASP A 319 45.87 90.42 -48.42
C ASP A 319 46.15 91.09 -49.78
N ILE A 320 45.35 90.81 -50.80
CA ILE A 320 45.44 91.46 -52.12
C ILE A 320 45.15 92.95 -52.00
N THR A 321 44.02 93.33 -51.40
CA THR A 321 43.65 94.74 -51.22
C THR A 321 44.66 95.50 -50.36
N THR A 322 45.26 94.86 -49.36
CA THR A 322 46.35 95.45 -48.56
C THR A 322 47.59 95.71 -49.42
N LYS A 323 47.94 94.78 -50.33
CA LYS A 323 49.04 94.98 -51.29
C LYS A 323 48.73 96.10 -52.29
N GLU A 324 47.51 96.13 -52.84
CA GLU A 324 47.06 97.20 -53.74
C GLU A 324 47.11 98.56 -53.05
N LEU A 325 46.68 98.64 -51.79
CA LEU A 325 46.76 99.86 -50.98
C LEU A 325 48.22 100.29 -50.75
N SER A 326 49.13 99.34 -50.52
CA SER A 326 50.57 99.61 -50.40
C SER A 326 51.13 100.24 -51.69
N VAL A 327 50.81 99.65 -52.84
CA VAL A 327 51.20 100.18 -54.17
C VAL A 327 50.62 101.57 -54.41
N ALA A 328 49.34 101.78 -54.08
CA ALA A 328 48.70 103.09 -54.20
C ALA A 328 49.37 104.15 -53.30
N CYS A 329 49.77 103.78 -52.08
CA CYS A 329 50.53 104.65 -51.19
C CYS A 329 51.92 104.99 -51.76
N GLU A 330 52.63 104.03 -52.34
CA GLU A 330 53.91 104.25 -53.02
C GLU A 330 53.74 105.18 -54.23
N MET A 331 52.75 104.93 -55.10
CA MET A 331 52.43 105.79 -56.24
C MET A 331 52.08 107.21 -55.80
N LYS A 332 51.29 107.37 -54.74
CA LYS A 332 50.98 108.68 -54.16
C LYS A 332 52.26 109.39 -53.71
N GLY A 333 53.16 108.68 -53.04
CA GLY A 333 54.47 109.21 -52.66
C GLY A 333 55.29 109.66 -53.87
N GLN A 334 55.31 108.86 -54.94
CA GLN A 334 56.00 109.22 -56.19
C GLN A 334 55.40 110.49 -56.83
N VAL A 335 54.08 110.56 -56.98
CA VAL A 335 53.40 111.74 -57.55
C VAL A 335 53.65 112.99 -56.68
N GLN A 336 53.69 112.86 -55.36
CA GLN A 336 54.07 113.98 -54.48
C GLN A 336 55.51 114.45 -54.72
N ASN A 337 56.45 113.53 -54.92
CA ASN A 337 57.83 113.87 -55.27
C ASN A 337 57.92 114.54 -56.64
N ASP A 338 57.23 114.00 -57.65
CA ASP A 338 57.18 114.57 -59.00
C ASP A 338 56.57 115.98 -58.98
N LEU A 339 55.49 116.18 -58.21
CA LEU A 339 54.88 117.48 -58.00
C LEU A 339 55.86 118.46 -57.33
N HIS A 340 56.63 118.01 -56.33
CA HIS A 340 57.64 118.82 -55.68
C HIS A 340 58.76 119.22 -56.64
N ALA A 341 59.26 118.28 -57.45
CA ALA A 341 60.25 118.55 -58.49
C ALA A 341 59.73 119.53 -59.54
N ALA A 342 58.48 119.39 -59.99
CA ALA A 342 57.86 120.34 -60.92
C ALA A 342 57.69 121.73 -60.28
N LEU A 343 57.37 121.81 -58.98
CA LEU A 343 57.32 123.08 -58.26
C LEU A 343 58.72 123.72 -58.15
N GLU A 344 59.77 122.94 -57.91
CA GLU A 344 61.17 123.42 -57.95
C GLU A 344 61.55 123.90 -59.35
N GLU A 345 61.20 123.16 -60.41
CA GLU A 345 61.42 123.60 -61.80
C GLU A 345 60.69 124.91 -62.11
N ILE A 346 59.43 125.05 -61.70
CA ILE A 346 58.68 126.31 -61.85
C ILE A 346 59.39 127.43 -61.08
N SER A 347 59.85 127.18 -59.85
CA SER A 347 60.60 128.15 -59.06
C SER A 347 61.91 128.56 -59.75
N ASN A 348 62.62 127.59 -60.34
CA ASN A 348 63.85 127.83 -61.08
C ASN A 348 63.60 128.57 -62.40
N LEU A 349 62.55 128.21 -63.14
CA LEU A 349 62.10 128.93 -64.34
C LEU A 349 61.65 130.36 -64.00
N GLN A 350 60.98 130.57 -62.87
CA GLN A 350 60.66 131.90 -62.36
C GLN A 350 61.94 132.68 -62.06
N ALA A 351 62.95 132.06 -61.43
CA ALA A 351 64.25 132.68 -61.19
C ALA A 351 65.00 133.01 -62.51
N GLN A 352 64.92 132.14 -63.52
CA GLN A 352 65.47 132.43 -64.85
C GLN A 352 64.73 133.57 -65.55
N LEU A 353 63.40 133.61 -65.42
CA LEU A 353 62.58 134.70 -65.96
C LEU A 353 62.95 136.03 -65.31
N THR A 354 63.14 136.06 -63.99
CA THR A 354 63.61 137.28 -63.31
C THR A 354 65.03 137.64 -63.72
N GLU A 355 65.93 136.67 -63.92
CA GLU A 355 67.27 136.92 -64.42
C GLU A 355 67.28 137.47 -65.85
N ILE A 356 66.47 136.92 -66.75
CA ILE A 356 66.28 137.44 -68.11
C ILE A 356 65.66 138.84 -68.06
N GLN A 357 64.70 139.09 -67.17
CA GLN A 357 64.09 140.40 -67.01
C GLN A 357 65.12 141.43 -66.49
N VAL A 358 66.02 141.03 -65.59
CA VAL A 358 67.17 141.83 -65.14
C VAL A 358 68.20 142.02 -66.27
N GLN A 359 68.48 140.99 -67.08
CA GLN A 359 69.37 141.10 -68.23
C GLN A 359 68.80 142.02 -69.33
N GLN A 360 67.53 141.88 -69.68
CA GLN A 360 66.89 142.73 -70.68
C GLN A 360 66.79 144.17 -70.18
N SER A 361 66.40 144.38 -68.92
CA SER A 361 66.38 145.74 -68.35
C SER A 361 67.78 146.35 -68.30
N THR A 362 68.83 145.60 -67.95
CA THR A 362 70.23 146.09 -68.01
C THR A 362 70.74 146.29 -69.43
N THR A 363 70.32 145.48 -70.40
CA THR A 363 70.71 145.61 -71.82
C THR A 363 69.99 146.79 -72.47
N ILE A 364 68.68 146.92 -72.26
CA ILE A 364 67.88 148.09 -72.64
C ILE A 364 68.45 149.33 -71.97
N TRP A 365 68.81 149.26 -70.68
CA TRP A 365 69.46 150.36 -69.98
C TRP A 365 70.81 150.71 -70.61
N CYS A 366 71.64 149.73 -70.98
CA CYS A 366 72.89 149.96 -71.69
C CYS A 366 72.66 150.55 -73.10
N MET A 367 71.64 150.11 -73.84
CA MET A 367 71.27 150.67 -75.14
C MET A 367 70.75 152.10 -75.02
N ILE A 368 69.91 152.40 -74.02
CA ILE A 368 69.45 153.75 -73.70
C ILE A 368 70.66 154.62 -73.33
N LYS A 369 71.58 154.13 -72.50
CA LYS A 369 72.79 154.86 -72.10
C LYS A 369 73.73 155.11 -73.29
N ARG A 370 73.83 154.16 -74.22
CA ARG A 370 74.60 154.29 -75.48
C ARG A 370 73.92 155.25 -76.46
N TRP A 371 72.60 155.20 -76.59
CA TRP A 371 71.80 156.13 -77.38
C TRP A 371 71.92 157.56 -76.85
N ILE A 372 71.89 157.75 -75.52
CA ILE A 372 72.18 159.04 -74.87
C ILE A 372 73.60 159.52 -75.20
N ARG A 373 74.60 158.62 -75.20
CA ARG A 373 75.99 158.98 -75.56
C ARG A 373 76.17 159.30 -77.05
N GLU A 374 75.53 158.59 -77.97
CA GLU A 374 75.63 158.81 -79.41
C GLU A 374 74.91 160.11 -79.84
N LYS A 375 73.73 160.42 -79.28
CA LYS A 375 72.99 161.66 -79.56
C LYS A 375 73.62 162.91 -78.95
N ALA A 376 74.46 162.78 -77.91
CA ALA A 376 75.11 163.92 -77.27
C ALA A 376 76.28 164.53 -78.07
N SER A 377 76.72 163.93 -79.19
CA SER A 377 77.88 164.41 -79.96
C SER A 377 77.57 165.44 -81.07
N TRP A 378 76.30 165.67 -81.42
CA TRP A 378 75.93 166.53 -82.57
C TRP A 378 75.23 167.86 -82.25
N LEU A 379 75.06 168.24 -80.97
CA LEU A 379 74.44 169.52 -80.61
C LEU A 379 75.10 170.18 -79.39
N SER A 380 76.42 170.43 -79.46
CA SER A 380 77.08 171.46 -78.63
C SER A 380 77.09 172.83 -79.32
N ARG A 381 75.91 173.28 -79.76
CA ARG A 381 75.58 174.70 -79.90
C ARG A 381 74.07 174.91 -79.76
N ASP A 382 73.71 175.36 -78.56
CA ASP A 382 72.54 176.20 -78.23
C ASP A 382 71.15 175.52 -78.10
N ARG A 383 70.72 175.22 -76.86
CA ARG A 383 69.63 175.92 -76.14
C ARG A 383 68.99 175.10 -74.98
N ARG A 384 69.00 175.76 -73.82
CA ARG A 384 67.88 176.01 -72.86
C ARG A 384 66.89 174.89 -72.48
N ARG A 385 66.80 174.76 -71.15
CA ARG A 385 65.61 174.71 -70.25
C ARG A 385 65.02 173.36 -69.82
N ARG A 386 64.92 173.26 -68.47
CA ARG A 386 64.02 172.48 -67.59
C ARG A 386 64.42 171.03 -67.30
N GLY A 387 64.78 170.80 -66.03
CA GLY A 387 64.75 169.51 -65.37
C GLY A 387 63.65 169.49 -64.30
N MET A 388 62.81 168.47 -64.36
CA MET A 388 62.00 167.90 -63.28
C MET A 388 62.50 166.46 -63.14
N ARG A 389 62.56 165.93 -61.92
CA ARG A 389 62.83 164.50 -61.67
C ARG A 389 61.95 164.04 -60.52
N ASP A 390 61.27 162.93 -60.78
CA ASP A 390 60.43 162.14 -59.88
C ASP A 390 61.27 161.26 -58.94
N GLU A 391 60.65 160.84 -57.84
CA GLU A 391 61.01 159.64 -57.07
C GLU A 391 59.79 158.69 -57.04
N ASP A 392 60.11 157.41 -57.22
CA ASP A 392 59.23 156.22 -57.25
C ASP A 392 59.10 155.58 -55.85
N GLU A 393 58.38 154.45 -55.82
CA GLU A 393 58.24 153.41 -54.77
C GLU A 393 57.03 153.55 -53.84
N GLU A 394 56.21 152.54 -53.53
CA GLU A 394 56.02 151.14 -53.96
C GLU A 394 54.71 150.71 -53.25
N VAL A 395 53.89 149.86 -53.88
CA VAL A 395 52.61 149.34 -53.33
C VAL A 395 52.73 147.82 -53.17
N ALA A 396 52.42 147.28 -51.99
CA ALA A 396 52.27 145.85 -51.76
C ALA A 396 50.95 145.54 -51.02
N LEU A 397 50.15 144.63 -51.57
CA LEU A 397 48.99 144.00 -50.90
C LEU A 397 48.95 142.49 -51.17
N ALA A 398 49.12 141.74 -50.07
CA ALA A 398 48.42 140.54 -49.57
C ALA A 398 48.19 139.27 -50.44
N PRO A 399 48.15 138.09 -49.77
CA PRO A 399 47.33 136.96 -50.22
C PRO A 399 46.26 136.55 -49.19
N VAL A 400 45.08 136.20 -49.71
CA VAL A 400 43.92 135.62 -49.00
C VAL A 400 43.86 134.11 -49.29
N LYS A 401 43.76 133.28 -48.24
CA LYS A 401 43.35 131.87 -48.30
C LYS A 401 41.81 131.76 -48.34
N PRO A 402 41.28 130.73 -49.02
CA PRO A 402 40.18 129.94 -48.47
C PRO A 402 40.53 128.43 -48.51
N SER A 403 40.24 127.60 -47.51
CA SER A 403 38.96 127.18 -46.91
C SER A 403 38.32 125.99 -47.63
N ASN A 404 37.85 125.05 -46.79
CA ASN A 404 36.76 124.08 -46.98
C ASN A 404 37.13 122.73 -47.59
N LEU A 405 36.51 121.58 -47.24
CA LEU A 405 35.56 121.08 -46.22
C LEU A 405 35.28 119.64 -46.68
N GLY A 406 34.90 118.73 -45.78
CA GLY A 406 34.19 117.50 -46.12
C GLY A 406 34.90 116.23 -45.67
#